data_AF-A0A1K1SQM7-F1
#
_entry.id   AF-A0A1K1SQM7-F1
#
_cell.length_a   1.000
_cell.length_b   1.000
_cell.length_c   1.000
_cell.angle_alpha   90.00
_cell.angle_beta   90.00
_cell.angle_gamma   90.00
#
_symmetry.space_group_name_H-M   'P 1'
#
loop_
_entity.id
_entity.type
_entity.pdbx_description
1 polymer ?
#
loop_
_entity_poly.entity_id
_entity_poly.type
_entity_poly.pdbx_seq_one_letter_code
_entity_poly.pdbx_strand_id
1 'polypeptide(L)' 'MGAASLPQAGDTPDELLLAAARALLHAKKTGRNRVVLAVPTELATADGSAADPTTTPTA' A
#
# COMPACT_ATOMS: atom_id res chain seq x y z
N MET A 1 -11.74 -2.57 -10.67
CA MET A 1 -10.27 -2.62 -10.65
C MET A 1 -9.81 -2.37 -9.22
N GLY A 2 -8.79 -3.11 -8.78
CA GLY A 2 -8.09 -2.84 -7.52
C GLY A 2 -6.72 -2.26 -7.84
N ALA A 3 -6.30 -1.23 -7.13
CA ALA A 3 -5.00 -0.59 -7.30
C ALA A 3 -4.29 -0.47 -5.95
N ALA A 4 -2.96 -0.59 -5.97
CA ALA A 4 -2.10 -0.42 -4.81
C ALA A 4 -0.85 0.35 -5.22
N SER A 5 -0.30 1.13 -4.30
CA SER A 5 0.86 2.01 -4.51
C SER A 5 1.90 1.79 -3.41
N LEU A 6 3.17 1.81 -3.81
CA LEU A 6 4.29 1.91 -2.87
C LEU A 6 4.41 3.36 -2.39
N PRO A 7 4.77 3.60 -1.12
CA PRO A 7 4.96 2.62 -0.02
C PRO A 7 3.65 2.31 0.75
N GLN A 8 2.53 2.92 0.38
CA GLN A 8 1.28 2.90 1.15
C GLN A 8 0.71 1.49 1.38
N ALA A 9 0.90 0.58 0.42
CA ALA A 9 0.32 -0.75 0.44
C ALA A 9 1.26 -1.87 0.94
N GLY A 10 2.43 -1.50 1.49
CA GLY A 10 3.48 -2.42 1.94
C GLY A 10 4.83 -2.08 1.32
N ASP A 11 5.89 -2.74 1.76
CA ASP A 11 7.27 -2.48 1.32
C ASP A 11 7.80 -3.58 0.38
N THR A 12 7.06 -4.67 0.25
CA THR A 12 7.43 -5.81 -0.61
C THR A 12 6.50 -5.93 -1.82
N PRO A 13 6.98 -6.50 -2.93
CA PRO A 13 6.13 -6.76 -4.11
C PRO A 13 4.97 -7.70 -3.79
N ASP A 14 5.16 -8.67 -2.89
CA ASP A 14 4.09 -9.59 -2.47
C ASP A 14 2.98 -8.87 -1.70
N GLU A 15 3.32 -7.93 -0.82
CA GLU A 15 2.34 -7.13 -0.09
C GLU A 15 1.55 -6.21 -1.02
N LEU A 16 2.22 -5.56 -1.97
CA LEU A 16 1.57 -4.78 -3.02
C LEU A 16 0.55 -5.58 -3.81
N LEU A 17 0.94 -6.77 -4.27
CA LEU A 17 0.09 -7.67 -5.05
C LEU A 17 -1.11 -8.12 -4.21
N LEU A 18 -0.87 -8.48 -2.95
CA LEU A 18 -1.92 -8.87 -2.02
C LEU A 18 -2.91 -7.72 -1.77
N ALA A 19 -2.41 -6.50 -1.58
CA ALA A 19 -3.21 -5.31 -1.36
C ALA A 19 -4.07 -4.96 -2.60
N ALA A 20 -3.48 -5.00 -3.80
CA ALA A 20 -4.21 -4.81 -5.05
C ALA A 20 -5.28 -5.89 -5.28
N ALA A 21 -4.97 -7.16 -4.96
CA ALA A 21 -5.91 -8.27 -5.05
C ALA A 21 -7.09 -8.10 -4.09
N ARG A 22 -6.84 -7.64 -2.85
CA ARG A 22 -7.90 -7.33 -1.86
C ARG A 22 -8.79 -6.19 -2.35
N ALA A 23 -8.21 -5.11 -2.87
CA ALA A 23 -8.96 -4.00 -3.44
C ALA A 23 -9.82 -4.43 -4.64
N LEU A 24 -9.29 -5.33 -5.48
CA LEU A 24 -10.01 -5.89 -6.62
C LEU A 24 -11.17 -6.78 -6.17
N LEU A 25 -10.95 -7.62 -5.15
CA LEU A 25 -12.01 -8.45 -4.56
C LEU A 25 -13.13 -7.58 -3.97
N HIS A 26 -12.76 -6.49 -3.30
CA HIS A 26 -13.73 -5.52 -2.77
C HIS A 26 -14.57 -4.92 -3.91
N ALA A 27 -13.92 -4.41 -4.95
CA ALA A 27 -14.60 -3.87 -6.13
C ALA A 27 -15.57 -4.88 -6.78
N LYS A 28 -15.20 -6.16 -6.81
CA LYS A 28 -16.08 -7.25 -7.30
C LYS A 28 -17.32 -7.40 -6.43
N LYS A 29 -17.16 -7.41 -5.10
CA LYS A 29 -18.27 -7.60 -4.13
C LYS A 29 -19.24 -6.41 -4.12
N THR A 30 -18.75 -5.20 -4.31
CA THR A 30 -19.57 -3.99 -4.18
C THR A 30 -20.38 -3.63 -5.43
N GLY A 31 -20.30 -4.42 -6.51
CA GLY A 31 -21.09 -4.22 -7.74
C GLY A 31 -20.28 -3.94 -9.01
N ARG A 32 -18.96 -4.21 -9.02
CA ARG A 32 -18.06 -4.04 -10.18
C ARG A 32 -18.02 -2.59 -10.70
N ASN A 33 -17.41 -2.43 -11.88
CA ASN A 33 -17.27 -1.18 -12.65
C ASN A 33 -16.79 0.05 -11.86
N ARG A 34 -15.88 -0.17 -10.91
CA ARG A 34 -15.29 0.88 -10.08
C ARG A 34 -13.83 0.60 -9.78
N VAL A 35 -13.08 1.65 -9.46
CA VAL A 35 -11.70 1.57 -8.99
C VAL A 35 -11.71 1.66 -7.47
N VAL A 36 -11.02 0.73 -6.81
CA VAL A 36 -10.82 0.74 -5.36
C VAL A 36 -9.32 0.78 -5.11
N LEU A 37 -8.87 1.77 -4.36
CA LEU A 37 -7.49 1.85 -3.87
C LEU A 37 -7.36 0.98 -2.63
N ALA A 38 -6.27 0.23 -2.54
CA ALA A 38 -5.92 -0.49 -1.34
C ALA A 38 -5.64 0.53 -0.23
N VAL A 39 -6.31 0.37 0.90
CA VAL A 39 -6.12 1.23 2.07
C VAL A 39 -4.74 0.99 2.66
N PRO A 40 -4.06 2.03 3.15
CA PRO A 40 -2.72 1.88 3.68
C PRO A 40 -2.67 0.86 4.81
N THR A 41 -1.70 -0.05 4.73
CA THR A 41 -1.45 -1.07 5.78
C THR A 41 -0.82 -0.43 7.04
N GLU A 42 -0.66 0.90 7.06
CA GLU A 42 -0.24 1.66 8.25
C GLU A 42 -1.20 1.50 9.43
N LEU A 43 -2.45 1.06 9.18
CA LEU A 43 -3.38 0.67 10.24
C LEU A 43 -3.16 -0.75 10.80
N ALA A 44 -2.31 -1.58 10.19
CA ALA A 44 -2.13 -2.98 10.57
C ALA A 44 -0.84 -3.25 11.34
N THR A 45 0.23 -2.46 11.20
CA THR A 45 1.44 -2.56 12.03
C THR A 45 2.21 -1.24 11.97
N ALA A 46 2.02 -0.39 12.97
CA ALA A 46 2.94 0.70 13.27
C ALA A 46 4.22 0.08 13.88
N ASP A 47 5.14 -0.37 13.03
CA ASP A 47 6.52 -0.74 13.34
C ASP A 47 7.22 -0.85 11.97
N GLY A 48 8.13 -0.01 11.52
CA GLY A 48 8.77 1.14 12.10
C GLY A 48 9.82 1.57 11.06
N SER A 49 9.70 2.82 10.63
CA SER A 49 10.80 3.66 10.12
C SER A 49 11.53 3.18 8.87
N ALA A 50 11.05 3.64 7.71
CA ALA A 50 11.91 3.97 6.59
C ALA A 50 13.02 4.93 7.09
N ALA A 51 14.23 4.41 7.25
CA ALA A 51 15.41 5.25 7.43
C ALA A 51 15.65 6.01 6.13
N ASP A 52 15.39 7.31 6.16
CA ASP A 52 15.80 8.25 5.12
C ASP A 52 17.34 8.37 5.16
N PRO A 53 18.10 7.98 4.11
CA PRO A 53 19.56 8.01 4.16
C PRO A 53 20.14 9.36 3.68
N THR A 54 19.40 10.47 3.71
CA THR A 54 19.93 11.77 3.23
C THR A 54 19.79 12.87 4.27
N THR A 55 20.65 12.85 5.30
CA THR A 55 21.00 14.10 5.98
C THR A 55 22.47 14.08 6.39
N THR A 56 23.32 14.59 5.50
CA THR A 56 24.65 15.10 5.84
C THR A 56 24.51 16.58 6.16
N PRO A 57 24.50 17.02 7.43
CA PRO A 57 24.85 18.39 7.73
C PRO A 57 26.39 18.50 7.73
N THR A 58 26.92 18.98 6.61
CA THR A 58 28.22 19.65 6.57
C THR A 58 28.09 20.99 7.28
N ALA A 59 28.80 21.16 8.41
CA ALA A 59 29.60 22.33 8.78
C ALA A 59 30.19 22.12 10.19
#